data_AF-A0A918Q5G2-F1
#
_entry.id   AF-A0A918Q5G2-F1
#
_cell.length_a   1.000
_cell.length_b   1.000
_cell.length_c   1.000
_cell.angle_alpha   90.00
_cell.angle_beta   90.00
_cell.angle_gamma   90.00
#
_symmetry.space_group_name_H-M   'P 1'
#
loop_
_entity.id
_entity.type
_entity.pdbx_description
1 polymer ?
#
loop_
_entity_poly.entity_id
_entity_poly.type
_entity_poly.pdbx_seq_one_letter_code
_entity_poly.pdbx_strand_id
1 'polypeptide(L)'
;MESGTHTAERYTPEERRARLRAFADRMLDHLEDLAPPQDVAEVERGLRTGLLIERLYARVDTAERTERANPKPRTDAEIAADVAKSRAEWAAKINGLRLEREAREAKAAAPIAPPTPELSYTPALKSSLKALRQHEDLKHFADELEDELANGLNPDWVPPPKPEPPLARFIDTEAQLNAPVQHWRTMERPDFGSG
;
A
#
# COMPACT_ATOMS: atom_id res chain seq x y z
N MET A 1 37.75 -31.02 11.71
CA MET A 1 36.57 -30.30 11.20
C MET A 1 35.65 -30.12 12.38
N GLU A 2 35.64 -28.94 12.99
CA GLU A 2 34.66 -28.53 14.00
C GLU A 2 34.92 -27.05 14.29
N SER A 3 34.07 -26.18 13.76
CA SER A 3 34.12 -24.75 14.03
C SER A 3 32.72 -24.31 14.44
N GLY A 4 32.39 -24.53 15.70
CA GLY A 4 31.17 -24.01 16.31
C GLY A 4 31.25 -22.50 16.48
N THR A 5 30.15 -21.81 16.17
CA THR A 5 29.86 -20.46 16.67
C THR A 5 28.36 -20.32 16.88
N HIS A 6 27.84 -20.99 17.93
CA HIS A 6 26.68 -20.43 18.61
C HIS A 6 27.11 -19.08 19.17
N THR A 7 26.74 -17.99 18.49
CA THR A 7 26.88 -16.63 19.02
C THR A 7 26.15 -16.57 20.35
N ALA A 8 26.89 -16.55 21.46
CA ALA A 8 26.34 -16.27 22.77
C ALA A 8 25.52 -14.96 22.70
N GLU A 9 24.27 -15.00 23.15
CA GLU A 9 23.41 -13.82 23.19
C GLU A 9 24.09 -12.75 24.05
N ARG A 10 24.54 -11.64 23.43
CA ARG A 10 25.30 -10.58 24.12
C ARG A 10 24.51 -9.85 25.21
N TYR A 11 23.20 -10.01 25.24
CA TYR A 11 22.29 -9.29 26.13
C TYR A 11 21.24 -10.26 26.62
N THR A 12 20.92 -10.19 27.90
CA THR A 12 19.74 -10.84 28.48
C THR A 12 18.46 -10.30 27.84
N PRO A 13 17.34 -11.05 27.85
CA PRO A 13 16.05 -10.56 27.37
C PRO A 13 15.61 -9.23 28.03
N GLU A 14 15.95 -9.03 29.30
CA GLU A 14 15.69 -7.81 30.09
C GLU A 14 16.49 -6.63 29.51
N GLU A 15 17.79 -6.82 29.31
CA GLU A 15 18.66 -5.79 28.74
C GLU A 15 18.27 -5.42 27.31
N ARG A 16 17.83 -6.41 26.50
CA ARG A 16 17.32 -6.14 25.15
C ARG A 16 16.09 -5.25 25.19
N ARG A 17 15.14 -5.54 26.10
CA ARG A 17 13.92 -4.74 26.27
C ARG A 17 14.23 -3.33 26.72
N ALA A 18 15.08 -3.16 27.73
CA ALA A 18 15.49 -1.85 28.23
C ALA A 18 16.14 -1.01 27.12
N ARG A 19 17.00 -1.62 26.29
CA ARG A 19 17.65 -0.94 25.17
C ARG A 19 16.69 -0.57 24.05
N LEU A 20 15.74 -1.45 23.72
CA LEU A 20 14.70 -1.16 22.72
C LEU A 20 13.80 -0.02 23.19
N ARG A 21 13.45 0.02 24.48
CA ARG A 21 12.66 1.10 25.06
C ARG A 21 13.43 2.42 25.02
N ALA A 22 14.66 2.45 25.52
CA ALA A 22 15.52 3.63 25.46
C ALA A 22 15.78 4.12 24.02
N PHE A 23 15.80 3.22 23.05
CA PHE A 23 15.89 3.61 21.64
C PHE A 23 14.61 4.25 21.12
N ALA A 24 13.45 3.70 21.48
CA ALA A 24 12.15 4.28 21.15
C ALA A 24 11.97 5.66 21.82
N ASP A 25 12.41 5.83 23.07
CA ASP A 25 12.41 7.12 23.78
C ASP A 25 13.20 8.17 22.98
N ARG A 26 14.45 7.87 22.60
CA ARG A 26 15.28 8.80 21.79
C ARG A 26 14.67 9.12 20.42
N MET A 27 13.97 8.17 19.80
CA MET A 27 13.26 8.43 18.54
C MET A 27 12.08 9.36 18.75
N LEU A 28 11.39 9.24 19.88
CA LEU A 28 10.26 10.09 20.24
C LEU A 28 10.73 11.53 20.52
N ASP A 29 11.78 11.69 21.32
CA ASP A 29 12.40 13.00 21.58
C ASP A 29 12.78 13.69 20.26
N HIS A 30 13.42 12.96 19.34
CA HIS A 30 13.76 13.50 18.03
C HIS A 30 12.56 13.87 17.15
N LEU A 31 11.41 13.20 17.30
CA LEU A 31 10.19 13.58 16.58
C LEU A 31 9.58 14.86 17.13
N GLU A 32 9.63 15.08 18.44
CA GLU A 32 9.12 16.28 19.09
C GLU A 32 9.92 17.53 18.71
N ASP A 33 11.22 17.36 18.45
CA ASP A 33 12.12 18.43 17.99
C ASP A 33 11.94 18.79 16.51
N LEU A 34 11.16 18.03 15.73
CA LEU A 34 10.97 18.33 14.31
C LEU A 34 10.08 19.56 14.10
N ALA A 35 10.47 20.38 13.11
CA ALA A 35 9.61 21.46 12.66
C ALA A 35 8.26 20.92 12.15
N PRO A 36 7.17 21.71 12.24
CA PRO A 36 5.90 21.33 11.67
C PRO A 36 6.03 20.97 10.19
N PRO A 37 5.40 19.88 9.71
CA PRO A 37 5.52 19.45 8.33
C PRO A 37 4.89 20.49 7.40
N GLN A 38 5.56 20.77 6.28
CA GLN A 38 5.15 21.76 5.29
C GLN A 38 4.37 21.15 4.11
N ASP A 39 4.49 19.83 3.91
CA ASP A 39 3.79 19.10 2.86
C ASP A 39 3.27 17.73 3.29
N VAL A 40 2.47 17.11 2.43
CA VAL A 40 1.85 15.80 2.68
C VAL A 40 2.91 14.69 2.80
N ALA A 41 4.02 14.77 2.07
CA ALA A 41 5.06 13.75 2.11
C ALA A 41 5.80 13.77 3.45
N GLU A 42 5.99 14.94 4.06
CA GLU A 42 6.51 15.11 5.41
C GLU A 42 5.56 14.57 6.47
N VAL A 43 4.26 14.84 6.33
CA VAL A 43 3.23 14.26 7.21
C VAL A 43 3.29 12.73 7.16
N GLU A 44 3.35 12.13 5.98
CA GLU A 44 3.45 10.68 5.84
C GLU A 44 4.74 10.10 6.47
N ARG A 45 5.88 10.80 6.33
CA ARG A 45 7.13 10.38 6.98
C ARG A 45 7.00 10.41 8.50
N GLY A 46 6.43 11.48 9.06
CA GLY A 46 6.16 11.58 10.49
C GLY A 46 5.26 10.44 11.00
N LEU A 47 4.17 10.16 10.28
CA LEU A 47 3.25 9.06 10.62
C LEU A 47 3.92 7.69 10.56
N ARG A 48 4.75 7.42 9.54
CA ARG A 48 5.50 6.16 9.44
C ARG A 48 6.46 5.99 10.61
N THR A 49 7.17 7.05 10.99
CA THR A 49 8.10 7.01 12.14
C THR A 49 7.34 6.80 13.46
N GLY A 50 6.22 7.50 13.67
CA GLY A 50 5.36 7.30 14.84
C GLY A 50 4.88 5.85 14.96
N LEU A 51 4.41 5.25 13.85
CA LEU A 51 3.97 3.85 13.82
C LEU A 51 5.11 2.87 14.17
N LEU A 52 6.35 3.15 13.77
CA LEU A 52 7.51 2.33 14.13
C LEU A 52 7.82 2.40 15.62
N ILE A 53 7.75 3.60 16.22
CA ILE A 53 7.95 3.81 17.65
C ILE A 53 6.88 3.05 18.44
N GLU A 54 5.60 3.18 18.07
CA GLU A 54 4.51 2.44 18.72
C GLU A 54 4.72 0.93 18.65
N ARG A 55 5.17 0.40 17.50
CA ARG A 55 5.49 -1.02 17.36
C ARG A 55 6.61 -1.48 18.28
N LEU A 56 7.63 -0.65 18.50
CA LEU A 56 8.71 -0.96 19.43
C LEU A 56 8.18 -1.07 20.86
N TYR A 57 7.38 -0.10 21.31
CA TYR A 57 6.73 -0.16 22.63
C TYR A 57 5.81 -1.37 22.76
N ALA A 58 4.93 -1.61 21.78
CA ALA A 58 4.01 -2.74 21.80
C ALA A 58 4.76 -4.07 21.91
N ARG A 59 5.91 -4.21 21.23
CA ARG A 59 6.75 -5.41 21.31
C ARG A 59 7.37 -5.58 22.70
N VAL A 60 7.91 -4.51 23.28
CA VAL A 60 8.50 -4.54 24.63
C VAL A 60 7.42 -4.87 25.67
N ASP A 61 6.28 -4.20 25.62
CA ASP A 61 5.17 -4.40 26.55
C ASP A 61 4.55 -5.80 26.42
N THR A 62 4.49 -6.35 25.21
CA THR A 62 4.02 -7.73 24.99
C THR A 62 5.01 -8.74 25.55
N ALA A 63 6.31 -8.52 25.37
CA ALA A 63 7.34 -9.38 25.94
C ALA A 63 7.31 -9.35 27.47
N GLU A 64 7.19 -8.17 28.08
CA GLU A 64 7.02 -8.00 29.52
C GLU A 64 5.76 -8.69 30.05
N ARG A 65 4.62 -8.53 29.36
CA ARG A 65 3.38 -9.21 29.74
C ARG A 65 3.50 -10.72 29.63
N THR A 66 4.17 -11.22 28.60
CA THR A 66 4.37 -12.65 28.39
C THR A 66 5.25 -13.25 29.47
N GLU A 67 6.34 -12.58 29.85
CA GLU A 67 7.21 -12.99 30.95
C GLU A 67 6.48 -12.97 32.30
N ARG A 68 5.70 -11.92 32.59
CA ARG A 68 4.90 -11.85 33.81
C ARG A 68 3.81 -12.94 33.86
N ALA A 69 3.21 -13.25 32.72
CA ALA A 69 2.18 -14.30 32.62
C ALA A 69 2.79 -15.71 32.66
N ASN A 70 4.04 -15.87 32.24
CA ASN A 70 4.73 -17.15 32.18
C ASN A 70 6.18 -16.98 32.69
N PRO A 71 6.39 -17.04 34.02
CA PRO A 71 7.70 -16.79 34.63
C PRO A 71 8.74 -17.90 34.36
N LYS A 72 8.34 -18.98 33.66
CA LYS A 72 9.29 -19.99 33.18
C LYS A 72 9.91 -19.51 31.87
N PRO A 73 11.25 -19.53 31.73
CA PRO A 73 11.89 -19.25 30.46
C PRO A 73 11.36 -20.24 29.43
N ARG A 74 10.74 -19.70 28.37
CA ARG A 74 10.29 -20.49 27.23
C ARG A 74 11.51 -21.09 26.55
N THR A 75 11.41 -22.35 26.19
CA THR A 75 12.47 -23.05 25.46
C THR A 75 12.58 -22.50 24.05
N ASP A 76 13.78 -22.58 23.45
CA ASP A 76 14.02 -22.15 22.07
C ASP A 76 13.06 -22.84 21.08
N ALA A 77 12.66 -24.07 21.38
CA ALA A 77 11.68 -24.83 20.61
C ALA A 77 10.28 -24.17 20.62
N GLU A 78 9.83 -23.67 21.76
CA GLU A 78 8.54 -22.97 21.89
C GLU A 78 8.58 -21.62 21.17
N ILE A 79 9.70 -20.89 21.26
CA ILE A 79 9.88 -19.62 20.54
C ILE A 79 9.87 -19.86 19.03
N ALA A 80 10.60 -20.87 18.55
CA ALA A 80 10.64 -21.22 17.14
C ALA A 80 9.26 -21.64 16.60
N ALA A 81 8.48 -22.40 17.39
CA ALA A 81 7.12 -22.80 17.05
C ALA A 81 6.18 -21.59 16.93
N ASP A 82 6.24 -20.65 17.87
CA ASP A 82 5.42 -19.42 17.82
C ASP A 82 5.79 -18.55 16.61
N VAL A 83 7.08 -18.37 16.32
CA VAL A 83 7.55 -17.60 15.15
C VAL A 83 7.10 -18.27 13.85
N ALA A 84 7.18 -19.61 13.75
CA ALA A 84 6.71 -20.34 12.59
C ALA A 84 5.20 -20.18 12.39
N LYS A 85 4.42 -20.25 13.48
CA LYS A 85 2.98 -20.01 13.47
C LYS A 85 2.65 -18.59 13.00
N SER A 86 3.27 -17.56 13.58
CA SER A 86 3.04 -16.17 13.17
C SER A 86 3.42 -15.92 11.70
N ARG A 87 4.50 -16.54 11.21
CA ARG A 87 4.87 -16.46 9.78
C ARG A 87 3.83 -17.13 8.87
N ALA A 88 3.33 -18.29 9.26
CA ALA A 88 2.30 -19.00 8.51
C ALA A 88 0.98 -18.21 8.46
N GLU A 89 0.55 -17.65 9.60
CA GLU A 89 -0.64 -16.79 9.70
C GLU A 89 -0.48 -15.53 8.82
N TRP A 90 0.70 -14.91 8.83
CA TRP A 90 0.98 -13.76 7.99
C TRP A 90 0.97 -14.11 6.49
N ALA A 91 1.60 -15.23 6.10
CA ALA A 91 1.60 -15.70 4.71
C ALA A 91 0.19 -16.02 4.22
N ALA A 92 -0.65 -16.64 5.06
CA ALA A 92 -2.05 -16.91 4.75
C ALA A 92 -2.84 -15.60 4.53
N LYS A 93 -2.62 -14.59 5.39
CA LYS A 93 -3.23 -13.28 5.24
C LYS A 93 -2.84 -12.59 3.93
N ILE A 94 -1.55 -12.61 3.58
CA ILE A 94 -1.07 -12.03 2.31
C ILE A 94 -1.69 -12.74 1.10
N ASN A 95 -1.76 -14.07 1.13
CA ASN A 95 -2.40 -14.82 0.04
C ASN A 95 -3.89 -14.52 -0.06
N GLY A 96 -4.59 -14.36 1.07
CA GLY A 96 -5.99 -13.92 1.10
C GLY A 96 -6.19 -12.57 0.41
N LEU A 97 -5.37 -11.57 0.76
CA LEU A 97 -5.43 -10.25 0.13
C LEU A 97 -5.11 -10.30 -1.38
N ARG A 98 -4.19 -11.18 -1.80
CA ARG A 98 -3.87 -11.38 -3.22
C ARG A 98 -5.07 -11.96 -3.97
N LEU A 99 -5.70 -13.00 -3.43
CA LEU A 99 -6.88 -13.62 -4.03
C LEU A 99 -8.07 -12.65 -4.11
N GLU A 100 -8.29 -11.82 -3.09
CA GLU A 100 -9.31 -10.76 -3.13
C GLU A 100 -9.03 -9.74 -4.23
N ARG A 101 -7.77 -9.37 -4.42
CA ARG A 101 -7.36 -8.47 -5.50
C ARG A 101 -7.60 -9.10 -6.87
N GLU A 102 -7.16 -10.34 -7.07
CA GLU A 102 -7.37 -11.09 -8.32
C GLU A 102 -8.86 -11.26 -8.63
N ALA A 103 -9.70 -11.52 -7.61
CA ALA A 103 -11.15 -11.60 -7.78
C ALA A 103 -11.77 -10.25 -8.17
N ARG A 104 -11.26 -9.14 -7.61
CA ARG A 104 -11.71 -7.79 -7.98
C ARG A 104 -11.28 -7.43 -9.40
N GLU A 105 -10.07 -7.78 -9.79
CA GLU A 105 -9.55 -7.58 -11.14
C GLU A 105 -10.29 -8.47 -12.16
N ALA A 106 -10.59 -9.72 -11.84
CA ALA A 106 -11.41 -10.59 -12.68
C ALA A 106 -12.87 -10.09 -12.81
N LYS A 107 -13.45 -9.52 -11.74
CA LYS A 107 -14.77 -8.87 -11.79
C LYS A 107 -14.74 -7.59 -12.64
N ALA A 108 -13.63 -6.86 -12.65
CA ALA A 108 -13.45 -5.68 -13.49
C ALA A 108 -13.11 -6.04 -14.95
N ALA A 109 -12.50 -7.19 -15.19
CA ALA A 109 -12.13 -7.72 -16.51
C ALA A 109 -13.20 -8.61 -17.14
N ALA A 110 -14.28 -8.93 -16.41
CA ALA A 110 -15.48 -9.51 -17.03
C ALA A 110 -15.89 -8.58 -18.18
N PRO A 111 -16.16 -9.13 -19.39
CA PRO A 111 -16.52 -8.31 -20.53
C PRO A 111 -17.78 -7.53 -20.14
N ILE A 112 -17.61 -6.22 -19.93
CA ILE A 112 -18.70 -5.28 -20.11
C ILE A 112 -19.09 -5.54 -21.56
N ALA A 113 -20.17 -6.30 -21.79
CA ALA A 113 -20.78 -6.35 -23.11
C ALA A 113 -20.83 -4.89 -23.58
N PRO A 114 -20.30 -4.55 -24.77
CA PRO A 114 -20.44 -3.18 -25.26
C PRO A 114 -21.92 -2.86 -25.06
N PRO A 115 -22.29 -1.76 -24.38
CA PRO A 115 -23.70 -1.42 -24.29
C PRO A 115 -24.14 -1.39 -25.73
N THR A 116 -24.95 -2.38 -26.14
CA THR A 116 -25.60 -2.33 -27.44
C THR A 116 -26.29 -0.98 -27.40
N PRO A 117 -25.92 -0.01 -28.25
CA PRO A 117 -26.66 1.22 -28.29
C PRO A 117 -28.01 0.83 -28.90
N GLU A 118 -28.91 0.30 -28.09
CA GLU A 118 -30.30 0.60 -28.29
C GLU A 118 -30.34 2.11 -28.14
N LEU A 119 -30.26 2.80 -29.29
CA LEU A 119 -30.76 4.14 -29.51
C LEU A 119 -32.27 4.11 -29.25
N SER A 120 -32.66 3.74 -28.03
CA SER A 120 -34.01 3.89 -27.56
C SER A 120 -34.15 5.37 -27.27
N TYR A 121 -35.08 5.97 -27.99
CA TYR A 121 -35.40 7.37 -27.96
C TYR A 121 -35.90 7.73 -26.54
N THR A 122 -34.98 8.01 -25.61
CA THR A 122 -35.34 8.17 -24.20
C THR A 122 -36.24 9.39 -24.01
N PRO A 123 -37.18 9.38 -23.04
CA PRO A 123 -38.02 10.55 -22.74
C PRO A 123 -37.20 11.81 -22.43
N ALA A 124 -36.01 11.63 -21.86
CA ALA A 124 -35.07 12.70 -21.58
C ALA A 124 -34.56 13.38 -22.86
N LEU A 125 -34.24 12.61 -23.90
CA LEU A 125 -33.74 13.13 -25.17
C LEU A 125 -34.84 13.88 -25.94
N LYS A 126 -36.10 13.39 -25.89
CA LYS A 126 -37.28 14.12 -26.39
C LYS A 126 -37.49 15.45 -25.69
N SER A 127 -37.31 15.48 -24.37
CA SER A 127 -37.46 16.71 -23.59
C SER A 127 -36.37 17.72 -23.93
N SER A 128 -35.13 17.28 -24.11
CA SER A 128 -34.01 18.15 -24.50
C SER A 128 -34.15 18.70 -25.92
N LEU A 129 -34.58 17.88 -26.89
CA LEU A 129 -34.90 18.35 -28.24
C LEU A 129 -36.04 19.37 -28.24
N LYS A 130 -37.07 19.13 -27.44
CA LYS A 130 -38.19 20.08 -27.28
C LYS A 130 -37.74 21.41 -26.66
N ALA A 131 -36.81 21.39 -25.70
CA ALA A 131 -36.24 22.59 -25.11
C ALA A 131 -35.37 23.36 -26.11
N LEU A 132 -34.56 22.66 -26.92
CA LEU A 132 -33.74 23.29 -27.97
C LEU A 132 -34.60 23.96 -29.06
N ARG A 133 -35.73 23.34 -29.43
CA ARG A 133 -36.70 23.93 -30.38
C ARG A 133 -37.38 25.20 -29.90
N GLN A 134 -37.35 25.49 -28.60
CA GLN A 134 -37.92 26.73 -28.04
C GLN A 134 -36.97 27.93 -28.25
N HIS A 135 -35.71 27.69 -28.61
CA HIS A 135 -34.78 28.74 -29.01
C HIS A 135 -34.75 28.89 -30.53
N GLU A 136 -35.09 30.07 -31.06
CA GLU A 136 -35.11 30.32 -32.51
C GLU A 136 -33.77 30.02 -33.18
N ASP A 137 -32.65 30.36 -32.54
CA ASP A 137 -31.30 30.16 -33.07
C ASP A 137 -30.85 28.68 -33.11
N LEU A 138 -31.47 27.83 -32.29
CA LEU A 138 -31.08 26.42 -32.13
C LEU A 138 -32.08 25.44 -32.74
N LYS A 139 -33.18 25.96 -33.30
CA LYS A 139 -34.23 25.14 -33.90
C LYS A 139 -33.72 24.30 -35.06
N HIS A 140 -32.88 24.87 -35.92
CA HIS A 140 -32.29 24.14 -37.05
C HIS A 140 -31.42 22.96 -36.61
N PHE A 141 -30.63 23.12 -35.54
CA PHE A 141 -29.83 22.03 -34.97
C PHE A 141 -30.69 20.92 -34.36
N ALA A 142 -31.81 21.27 -33.71
CA ALA A 142 -32.72 20.29 -33.16
C ALA A 142 -33.44 19.48 -34.26
N ASP A 143 -33.79 20.12 -35.37
CA ASP A 143 -34.41 19.46 -36.52
C ASP A 143 -33.39 18.56 -37.27
N GLU A 144 -32.15 19.01 -37.44
CA GLU A 144 -31.05 18.23 -38.05
C GLU A 144 -30.69 16.99 -37.21
N LEU A 145 -30.58 17.14 -35.88
CA LEU A 145 -30.35 16.02 -34.97
C LEU A 145 -31.49 14.99 -34.98
N GLU A 146 -32.75 15.42 -35.11
CA GLU A 146 -33.88 14.50 -35.18
C GLU A 146 -33.91 13.74 -36.52
N ASP A 147 -33.54 14.38 -37.63
CA ASP A 147 -33.38 13.74 -38.93
C ASP A 147 -32.19 12.76 -38.96
N GLU A 148 -31.06 13.09 -38.32
CA GLU A 148 -29.92 12.17 -38.16
C GLU A 148 -30.27 10.96 -37.28
N LEU A 149 -31.04 11.19 -36.20
CA LEU A 149 -31.55 10.11 -35.35
C LEU A 149 -32.56 9.22 -36.08
N ALA A 150 -33.37 9.79 -36.99
CA ALA A 150 -34.36 9.05 -37.78
C ALA A 150 -33.73 8.24 -38.93
N ASN A 151 -32.65 8.75 -39.53
CA ASN A 151 -31.98 8.12 -40.68
C ASN A 151 -30.77 7.26 -40.30
N GLY A 152 -30.39 7.23 -39.02
CA GLY A 152 -29.28 6.45 -38.48
C GLY A 152 -27.95 7.22 -38.55
N LEU A 153 -27.21 7.22 -37.44
CA LEU A 153 -25.88 7.83 -37.33
C LEU A 153 -24.95 7.30 -38.41
N ASN A 154 -24.14 8.19 -38.99
CA ASN A 154 -23.13 7.86 -40.00
C ASN A 154 -22.27 6.66 -39.56
N PRO A 155 -22.28 5.53 -40.30
CA PRO A 155 -21.60 4.30 -39.91
C PRO A 155 -20.07 4.42 -39.78
N ASP A 156 -19.47 5.50 -40.31
CA ASP A 156 -18.03 5.74 -40.29
C ASP A 156 -17.54 6.58 -39.09
N TRP A 157 -18.42 6.92 -38.15
CA TRP A 157 -17.99 7.62 -36.93
C TRP A 157 -17.23 6.68 -35.99
N VAL A 158 -15.90 6.85 -35.94
CA VAL A 158 -15.03 6.15 -34.99
C VAL A 158 -14.78 7.07 -33.79
N PRO A 159 -15.13 6.68 -32.56
CA PRO A 159 -14.80 7.48 -31.38
C PRO A 159 -13.27 7.60 -31.25
N PRO A 160 -12.75 8.76 -30.81
CA PRO A 160 -11.32 8.93 -30.59
C PRO A 160 -10.84 7.91 -29.54
N PRO A 161 -9.63 7.34 -29.70
CA PRO A 161 -9.10 6.35 -28.76
C PRO A 161 -9.01 6.97 -27.36
N LYS A 162 -9.44 6.20 -26.34
CA LYS A 162 -9.29 6.61 -24.94
C LYS A 162 -7.82 6.87 -24.65
N PRO A 163 -7.46 7.98 -23.97
CA PRO A 163 -6.09 8.18 -23.53
C PRO A 163 -5.70 7.03 -22.58
N GLU A 164 -4.58 6.36 -22.90
CA GLU A 164 -4.06 5.30 -22.04
C GLU A 164 -3.71 5.88 -20.66
N PRO A 165 -4.08 5.21 -19.56
CA PRO A 165 -3.63 5.63 -18.24
C PRO A 165 -2.09 5.51 -18.18
N PRO A 166 -1.39 6.46 -17.53
CA PRO A 166 0.06 6.37 -17.41
C PRO A 166 0.40 5.05 -16.72
N LEU A 167 1.27 4.27 -17.35
CA LEU A 167 1.85 3.05 -16.77
C LEU A 167 2.45 3.43 -15.42
N ALA A 168 1.74 3.07 -14.35
CA ALA A 168 2.31 3.06 -13.02
C ALA A 168 3.52 2.12 -13.10
N ARG A 169 4.72 2.70 -13.06
CA ARG A 169 5.96 1.97 -12.85
C ARG A 169 5.88 1.38 -11.45
N PHE A 170 5.24 0.22 -11.34
CA PHE A 170 5.37 -0.63 -10.17
C PHE A 170 6.84 -1.03 -10.11
N ILE A 171 7.54 -0.48 -9.12
CA ILE A 171 8.85 -0.99 -8.73
C ILE A 171 8.60 -2.39 -8.18
N ASP A 172 9.22 -3.40 -8.77
CA ASP A 172 9.21 -4.78 -8.29
C ASP A 172 9.84 -4.86 -6.89
N THR A 173 9.02 -4.63 -5.86
CA THR A 173 9.41 -4.72 -4.45
C THR A 173 9.87 -6.12 -4.02
N GLU A 174 9.61 -7.14 -4.83
CA GLU A 174 9.95 -8.53 -4.53
C GLU A 174 11.45 -8.83 -4.67
N ALA A 175 12.16 -8.16 -5.58
CA ALA A 175 13.60 -8.34 -5.78
C ALA A 175 14.43 -7.63 -4.70
N GLN A 176 13.95 -6.51 -4.14
CA GLN A 176 14.66 -5.77 -3.09
C GLN A 176 14.54 -6.41 -1.70
N LEU A 177 13.47 -7.17 -1.42
CA LEU A 177 13.27 -7.83 -0.13
C LEU A 177 14.00 -9.17 0.02
N ASN A 178 14.38 -9.81 -1.11
CA ASN A 178 15.11 -11.09 -1.13
C ASN A 178 16.62 -10.94 -1.41
N ALA A 179 17.14 -9.72 -1.55
CA ALA A 179 18.57 -9.51 -1.65
C ALA A 179 19.24 -9.81 -0.29
N PRO A 180 20.23 -10.70 -0.22
CA PRO A 180 21.00 -10.90 1.00
C PRO A 180 21.67 -9.58 1.38
N VAL A 181 21.36 -9.08 2.58
CA VAL A 181 21.97 -7.87 3.13
C VAL A 181 23.46 -8.13 3.38
N GLN A 182 24.31 -7.93 2.37
CA GLN A 182 25.77 -8.14 2.41
C GLN A 182 26.58 -6.84 2.25
N HIS A 183 26.01 -5.66 2.54
CA HIS A 183 26.59 -4.39 2.08
C HIS A 183 27.09 -3.46 3.19
N TRP A 184 26.90 -3.77 4.49
CA TRP A 184 27.35 -2.86 5.56
C TRP A 184 28.79 -3.14 6.05
N ARG A 185 29.66 -3.65 5.18
CA ARG A 185 31.07 -3.91 5.51
C ARG A 185 32.03 -3.13 4.61
N THR A 186 32.01 -1.80 4.74
CA THR A 186 33.17 -0.90 4.57
C THR A 186 32.74 0.53 4.89
N MET A 187 32.73 0.89 6.17
CA MET A 187 33.08 2.26 6.55
C MET A 187 34.27 2.14 7.49
N GLU A 188 35.41 2.56 6.98
CA GLU A 188 36.64 2.76 7.71
C GLU A 188 36.35 3.60 8.96
N ARG A 189 36.89 3.14 10.09
CA ARG A 189 36.91 3.95 11.31
C ARG A 189 37.76 5.19 11.04
N PRO A 190 37.27 6.42 11.26
CA PRO A 190 38.19 7.54 11.39
C PRO A 190 38.97 7.36 12.70
N ASP A 191 40.30 7.35 12.57
CA ASP A 191 41.24 7.46 13.67
C ASP A 191 40.91 8.71 14.49
N PHE A 192 40.42 8.52 15.71
CA PHE A 192 40.46 9.58 16.71
C PHE A 192 41.88 9.60 17.28
N GLY A 193 42.67 10.53 16.74
CA GLY A 193 44.01 10.84 17.23
C GLY A 193 43.97 11.23 18.71
N SER A 194 44.87 10.58 19.47
CA SER A 194 45.18 10.93 20.84
C SER A 194 45.84 12.32 20.91
N GLY A 195 45.25 13.20 21.71
CA GLY A 195 45.88 14.39 22.28
C GLY A 195 45.80 14.31 23.79
#